data_AF-A0A928A5G2-F1
#
_entry.id   AF-A0A928A5G2-F1
#
_cell.length_a   1.000
_cell.length_b   1.000
_cell.length_c   1.000
_cell.angle_alpha   90.00
_cell.angle_beta   90.00
_cell.angle_gamma   90.00
#
_symmetry.space_group_name_H-M   'P 1'
#
loop_
_entity.id
_entity.type
_entity.pdbx_description
1 polymer ?
#
loop_
_entity_poly.entity_id
_entity_poly.type
_entity_poly.pdbx_seq_one_letter_code
_entity_poly.pdbx_strand_id
1 'polypeptide(L)'
;MKSWLKSLFISLITILWITMFIVILVNSKSTAGEVSLVIMLTLITSLSIAFVILLIRSTRKQNQVLNAYANRDKKTFLFEMNYKTGIVNIFDNNLSMDKSMKLKAFAKRYLGIVENSKEYIALIIGKLDLDYYNKQYIKVTDNNVEKFYKFKCLLTEKGKLYGSIEQMDE
;
A
#
# COMPACT_ATOMS: atom_id res chain seq x y z
N MET A 1 7.16 14.34 2.97
CA MET A 1 7.31 14.78 1.56
C MET A 1 6.08 14.36 0.75
N LYS A 2 5.36 15.33 0.17
CA LYS A 2 4.22 15.08 -0.73
C LYS A 2 4.63 14.15 -1.87
N SER A 3 3.73 13.27 -2.31
CA SER A 3 4.00 12.22 -3.33
C SER A 3 4.70 12.74 -4.59
N TRP A 4 4.34 13.95 -5.04
CA TRP A 4 4.94 14.60 -6.21
C TRP A 4 6.45 14.88 -6.09
N LEU A 5 6.97 15.16 -4.88
CA LEU A 5 8.37 15.48 -4.63
C LEU A 5 9.24 14.24 -4.72
N LYS A 6 8.70 13.07 -4.34
CA LYS A 6 9.39 11.79 -4.48
C LYS A 6 9.55 11.41 -5.94
N SER A 7 8.49 11.60 -6.74
CA SER A 7 8.53 11.37 -8.19
C SER A 7 9.53 12.29 -8.87
N LEU A 8 9.53 13.58 -8.51
CA LEU A 8 10.41 14.58 -9.09
C LEU A 8 11.88 14.29 -8.77
N PHE A 9 12.17 13.83 -7.55
CA PHE A 9 13.51 13.43 -7.12
C PHE A 9 14.02 12.17 -7.86
N ILE A 10 13.17 11.15 -8.05
CA ILE A 10 13.53 9.94 -8.81
C ILE A 10 13.82 10.27 -10.28
N SER A 11 13.01 11.14 -10.89
CA SER A 11 13.23 11.59 -12.27
C SER A 11 14.55 12.35 -12.41
N LEU A 12 14.87 13.23 -11.47
CA LEU A 12 16.11 14.01 -11.47
C LEU A 12 17.35 13.11 -11.39
N ILE A 13 17.34 12.12 -10.50
CA ILE A 13 18.41 11.13 -10.36
C ILE A 13 18.56 10.35 -11.67
N THR A 14 17.46 9.91 -12.27
CA THR A 14 17.50 9.11 -13.50
C THR A 14 18.11 9.89 -14.66
N ILE A 15 17.75 11.18 -14.81
CA ILE A 15 18.35 12.07 -15.83
C ILE A 15 19.85 12.24 -15.59
N LEU A 16 20.27 12.48 -14.34
CA LEU A 16 21.69 12.60 -13.97
C LEU A 16 22.50 11.34 -14.30
N TRP A 17 21.93 10.15 -14.07
CA TRP A 17 22.58 8.89 -14.43
C TRP A 17 22.69 8.69 -15.95
N ILE A 18 21.65 9.03 -16.71
CA ILE A 18 21.66 8.95 -18.18
C ILE A 18 22.70 9.92 -18.76
N THR A 19 22.78 11.15 -18.27
CA THR A 19 23.77 12.12 -18.76
C THR A 19 25.19 11.72 -18.40
N MET A 20 25.45 11.23 -17.17
CA MET A 20 26.77 10.65 -16.84
C MET A 20 27.13 9.49 -17.76
N PHE A 21 26.18 8.60 -18.05
CA PHE A 21 26.39 7.46 -18.94
C PHE A 21 26.74 7.89 -20.37
N ILE A 22 26.03 8.88 -20.92
CA ILE A 22 26.32 9.44 -22.25
C ILE A 22 27.71 10.10 -22.27
N VAL A 23 28.07 10.87 -21.24
CA VAL A 23 29.39 11.53 -21.16
C VAL A 23 30.52 10.50 -21.13
N ILE A 24 30.35 9.40 -20.41
CA ILE A 24 31.35 8.31 -20.37
C ILE A 24 31.45 7.61 -21.73
N LEU A 25 30.32 7.33 -22.39
CA LEU A 25 30.31 6.72 -23.73
C LEU A 25 31.03 7.60 -24.76
N VAL A 26 30.73 8.91 -24.78
CA VAL A 26 31.26 9.86 -25.76
C VAL A 26 32.76 10.12 -25.56
N ASN A 27 33.26 10.03 -24.33
CA ASN A 27 34.68 10.27 -24.02
C ASN A 27 35.56 9.00 -23.96
N SER A 28 34.99 7.80 -24.10
CA SER A 28 35.77 6.56 -23.99
C SER A 28 36.65 6.32 -25.23
N LYS A 29 37.97 6.32 -25.03
CA LYS A 29 38.92 5.69 -25.98
C LYS A 29 39.09 4.24 -25.53
N SER A 30 38.16 3.40 -25.96
CA SER A 30 38.03 1.95 -25.70
C SER A 30 39.26 1.26 -25.10
N THR A 31 39.42 1.37 -23.78
CA THR A 31 40.23 0.44 -22.99
C THR A 31 39.31 -0.61 -22.34
N ALA A 32 39.83 -1.82 -22.08
CA ALA A 32 39.03 -2.90 -21.50
C ALA A 32 38.39 -2.53 -20.14
N GLY A 33 39.02 -1.62 -19.38
CA GLY A 33 38.47 -1.07 -18.13
C GLY A 33 37.24 -0.18 -18.34
N GLU A 34 37.22 0.63 -19.40
CA GLU A 34 36.09 1.50 -19.74
C GLU A 34 34.87 0.69 -20.21
N VAL A 35 35.09 -0.38 -21.00
CA VAL A 35 34.02 -1.29 -21.44
C VAL A 35 33.36 -1.99 -20.25
N SER A 36 34.14 -2.44 -19.27
CA SER A 36 33.61 -3.03 -18.03
C SER A 36 32.75 -2.04 -17.23
N LEU A 37 33.18 -0.78 -17.16
CA LEU A 37 32.47 0.29 -16.47
C LEU A 37 31.14 0.64 -17.17
N VAL A 38 31.12 0.66 -18.51
CA VAL A 38 29.90 0.85 -19.31
C VAL A 38 28.91 -0.31 -19.11
N ILE A 39 29.37 -1.56 -19.07
CA ILE A 39 28.51 -2.72 -18.82
C ILE A 39 27.90 -2.65 -17.41
N MET A 40 28.71 -2.34 -16.39
CA MET A 40 28.25 -2.19 -15.01
C MET A 40 27.20 -1.09 -14.88
N LEU A 41 27.44 0.07 -15.49
CA LEU A 41 26.49 1.19 -15.53
C LEU A 41 25.18 0.78 -16.19
N THR A 42 25.26 0.15 -17.37
CA THR A 42 24.07 -0.30 -18.13
C THR A 42 23.23 -1.27 -17.30
N LEU A 43 23.88 -2.16 -16.55
CA LEU A 43 23.20 -3.13 -15.69
C LEU A 43 22.49 -2.45 -14.51
N ILE A 44 23.15 -1.49 -13.84
CA ILE A 44 22.58 -0.71 -12.74
C ILE A 44 21.40 0.14 -13.22
N THR A 45 21.52 0.81 -14.37
CA THR A 45 20.43 1.59 -14.95
C THR A 45 19.24 0.70 -15.31
N SER A 46 19.49 -0.48 -15.90
CA SER A 46 18.45 -1.45 -16.25
C SER A 46 17.71 -1.98 -15.02
N LEU A 47 18.44 -2.31 -13.94
CA LEU A 47 17.84 -2.73 -12.66
C LEU A 47 17.03 -1.59 -12.02
N SER A 48 17.52 -0.36 -12.10
CA SER A 48 16.82 0.82 -11.57
C SER A 48 15.51 1.07 -12.31
N ILE A 49 15.53 1.00 -13.65
CA ILE A 49 14.32 1.13 -14.48
C ILE A 49 13.32 0.02 -14.16
N ALA A 50 13.78 -1.24 -14.07
CA ALA A 50 12.91 -2.37 -13.71
C ALA A 50 12.26 -2.17 -12.34
N PHE A 51 13.01 -1.68 -11.36
CA PHE A 51 12.50 -1.35 -10.03
C PHE A 51 11.44 -0.24 -10.06
N VAL A 52 11.67 0.85 -10.82
CA VAL A 52 10.70 1.93 -11.00
C VAL A 52 9.42 1.42 -11.66
N ILE A 53 9.53 0.58 -12.70
CA ILE A 53 8.36 -0.04 -13.37
C ILE A 53 7.54 -0.88 -12.38
N LEU A 54 8.21 -1.66 -11.51
CA LEU A 54 7.53 -2.45 -10.47
C LEU A 54 6.78 -1.55 -9.48
N LEU A 55 7.38 -0.45 -9.02
CA LEU A 55 6.73 0.53 -8.13
C LEU A 55 5.50 1.18 -8.79
N ILE A 56 5.62 1.58 -10.06
CA ILE A 56 4.51 2.18 -10.82
C ILE A 56 3.36 1.17 -10.97
N ARG A 57 3.65 -0.09 -11.31
CA ARG A 57 2.62 -1.13 -11.47
C ARG A 57 1.85 -1.40 -10.18
N SER A 58 2.54 -1.54 -9.05
CA SER A 58 1.90 -1.72 -7.73
C SER A 58 1.02 -0.52 -7.39
N THR A 59 1.54 0.71 -7.58
CA THR A 59 0.77 1.93 -7.30
C THR A 59 -0.47 2.06 -8.19
N ARG A 60 -0.37 1.72 -9.49
CA ARG A 60 -1.51 1.72 -10.42
C ARG A 60 -2.57 0.71 -10.02
N LYS A 61 -2.17 -0.51 -9.66
CA LYS A 61 -3.10 -1.57 -9.24
C LYS A 61 -3.83 -1.17 -7.96
N GLN A 62 -3.10 -0.63 -6.98
CA GLN A 62 -3.69 -0.07 -5.75
C GLN A 62 -4.69 1.04 -6.07
N ASN A 63 -4.30 2.03 -6.88
CA ASN A 63 -5.17 3.16 -7.23
C ASN A 63 -6.42 2.72 -8.02
N GLN A 64 -6.31 1.74 -8.92
CA GLN A 64 -7.45 1.22 -9.66
C GLN A 64 -8.45 0.53 -8.73
N VAL A 65 -7.98 -0.31 -7.80
CA VAL A 65 -8.83 -0.99 -6.82
C VAL A 65 -9.45 0.03 -5.86
N LEU A 66 -8.68 0.97 -5.32
CA LEU A 66 -9.20 1.96 -4.38
C LEU A 66 -10.18 2.94 -5.06
N ASN A 67 -9.87 3.45 -6.26
CA ASN A 67 -10.77 4.34 -7.00
C ASN A 67 -12.08 3.65 -7.40
N ALA A 68 -12.04 2.35 -7.72
CA ALA A 68 -13.25 1.60 -8.05
C ALA A 68 -14.23 1.48 -6.86
N TYR A 69 -13.73 1.59 -5.63
CA TYR A 69 -14.51 1.48 -4.39
C TYR A 69 -14.77 2.82 -3.68
N ALA A 70 -13.93 3.84 -3.85
CA ALA A 70 -14.09 5.16 -3.22
C ALA A 70 -15.36 5.90 -3.67
N ASN A 71 -15.86 5.60 -4.88
CA ASN A 71 -17.00 6.27 -5.48
C ASN A 71 -18.36 5.61 -5.19
N ARG A 72 -18.43 4.57 -4.35
CA ARG A 72 -19.64 3.71 -4.30
C ARG A 72 -20.64 4.01 -3.19
N ASP A 73 -20.28 4.59 -2.04
CA ASP A 73 -21.29 5.01 -1.05
C ASP A 73 -20.74 5.86 0.10
N LYS A 74 -21.54 6.81 0.62
CA LYS A 74 -21.17 7.67 1.77
C LYS A 74 -20.97 6.89 3.09
N LYS A 75 -21.46 5.65 3.18
CA LYS A 75 -21.40 4.80 4.38
C LYS A 75 -20.25 3.79 4.37
N THR A 76 -19.46 3.78 3.30
CA THR A 76 -18.30 2.90 3.17
C THR A 76 -17.02 3.72 3.34
N PHE A 77 -16.12 3.29 4.22
CA PHE A 77 -14.79 3.86 4.33
C PHE A 77 -13.73 2.83 3.94
N LEU A 78 -12.67 3.32 3.31
CA LEU A 78 -11.55 2.51 2.84
C LEU A 78 -10.45 2.52 3.89
N PHE A 79 -9.69 1.43 3.98
CA PHE A 79 -8.54 1.37 4.86
C PHE A 79 -7.35 0.62 4.23
N GLU A 80 -6.15 1.00 4.62
CA GLU A 80 -4.88 0.31 4.39
C GLU A 80 -4.36 -0.14 5.75
N MET A 81 -4.22 -1.45 5.92
CA MET A 81 -3.56 -2.08 7.05
C MET A 81 -2.15 -2.48 6.66
N ASN A 82 -1.16 -2.08 7.45
CA ASN A 82 0.21 -2.54 7.31
C ASN A 82 0.55 -3.48 8.46
N TYR A 83 0.72 -4.77 8.15
CA TYR A 83 1.00 -5.82 9.14
C TYR A 83 2.36 -5.65 9.81
N LYS A 84 3.36 -5.09 9.09
CA LYS A 84 4.71 -4.90 9.63
C LYS A 84 4.76 -3.77 10.66
N THR A 85 4.07 -2.67 10.40
CA THR A 85 4.07 -1.51 11.30
C THR A 85 2.93 -1.54 12.31
N GLY A 86 1.92 -2.39 12.09
CA GLY A 86 0.71 -2.43 12.90
C GLY A 86 -0.10 -1.13 12.81
N ILE A 87 0.05 -0.36 11.71
CA ILE A 87 -0.68 0.88 11.48
C ILE A 87 -1.78 0.62 10.46
N VAL A 88 -2.97 1.14 10.76
CA VAL A 88 -4.12 1.15 9.87
C VAL A 88 -4.46 2.60 9.53
N ASN A 89 -4.43 2.93 8.25
CA ASN A 89 -4.83 4.22 7.72
C ASN A 89 -6.23 4.10 7.14
N ILE A 90 -7.13 5.00 7.53
CA ILE A 90 -8.49 5.13 6.99
C ILE A 90 -8.48 6.30 6.01
N PHE A 91 -9.13 6.11 4.87
CA PHE A 91 -9.22 7.08 3.80
C PHE A 91 -10.66 7.56 3.64
N ASP A 92 -10.80 8.83 3.30
CA ASP A 92 -12.06 9.42 2.87
C ASP A 92 -12.42 9.00 1.43
N ASN A 93 -13.58 9.45 0.95
CA ASN A 93 -14.06 9.18 -0.41
C ASN A 93 -13.18 9.79 -1.51
N ASN A 94 -12.27 10.71 -1.17
CA ASN A 94 -11.29 11.28 -2.08
C ASN A 94 -9.93 10.58 -1.99
N LEU A 95 -9.85 9.42 -1.31
CA LEU A 95 -8.62 8.68 -1.03
C LEU A 95 -7.56 9.48 -0.28
N SER A 96 -7.97 10.55 0.39
CA SER A 96 -7.13 11.29 1.31
C SER A 96 -7.19 10.63 2.68
N MET A 97 -6.04 10.53 3.34
CA MET A 97 -5.97 9.92 4.67
C MET A 97 -6.74 10.79 5.67
N ASP A 98 -7.85 10.26 6.19
CA ASP A 98 -8.67 10.92 7.20
C ASP A 98 -8.11 10.64 8.60
N LYS A 99 -7.80 9.36 8.87
CA LYS A 99 -7.38 8.92 10.20
C LYS A 99 -6.32 7.83 10.13
N SER A 100 -5.43 7.82 11.12
CA SER A 100 -4.51 6.71 11.36
C SER A 100 -4.73 6.13 12.75
N MET A 101 -4.69 4.81 12.88
CA MET A 101 -4.84 4.12 14.16
C MET A 101 -3.98 2.86 14.23
N LYS A 102 -3.71 2.40 15.46
CA LYS A 102 -3.03 1.12 15.68
C LYS A 102 -3.94 -0.05 15.29
N LEU A 103 -3.36 -1.12 14.75
CA LEU A 103 -4.03 -2.37 14.39
C LEU A 103 -4.85 -2.94 15.55
N LYS A 104 -4.32 -2.85 16.78
CA LYS A 104 -5.02 -3.20 18.02
C LYS A 104 -6.36 -2.46 18.16
N ALA A 105 -6.35 -1.14 18.00
CA ALA A 105 -7.54 -0.32 18.14
C ALA A 105 -8.54 -0.62 17.01
N PHE A 106 -8.05 -0.83 15.79
CA PHE A 106 -8.86 -1.22 14.65
C PHE A 106 -9.55 -2.57 14.85
N ALA A 107 -8.80 -3.60 15.28
CA ALA A 107 -9.31 -4.94 15.52
C ALA A 107 -10.44 -4.96 16.55
N LYS A 108 -10.25 -4.22 17.66
CA LYS A 108 -11.29 -4.09 18.69
C LYS A 108 -12.52 -3.34 18.18
N ARG A 109 -12.32 -2.20 17.50
CA ARG A 109 -13.40 -1.26 17.15
C ARG A 109 -14.25 -1.69 15.96
N TYR A 110 -13.66 -2.35 14.98
CA TYR A 110 -14.35 -2.68 13.73
C TYR A 110 -14.49 -4.18 13.49
N LEU A 111 -13.61 -4.99 14.08
CA LEU A 111 -13.66 -6.45 13.91
C LEU A 111 -14.18 -7.18 15.16
N GLY A 112 -14.38 -6.49 16.30
CA GLY A 112 -14.78 -7.11 17.56
C GLY A 112 -13.76 -8.11 18.11
N ILE A 113 -12.53 -8.13 17.59
CA ILE A 113 -11.50 -9.10 17.95
C ILE A 113 -10.89 -8.71 19.29
N VAL A 114 -10.90 -9.64 20.24
CA VAL A 114 -10.30 -9.48 21.57
C VAL A 114 -8.78 -9.60 21.49
N GLU A 115 -8.08 -8.77 22.27
CA GLU A 115 -6.63 -8.83 22.39
C GLU A 115 -6.18 -10.21 22.94
N ASN A 116 -5.09 -10.76 22.39
CA ASN A 116 -4.55 -12.10 22.69
C ASN A 116 -5.39 -13.30 22.20
N SER A 117 -6.47 -13.08 21.46
CA SER A 117 -7.18 -14.17 20.76
C SER A 117 -6.32 -14.77 19.64
N LYS A 118 -6.60 -16.02 19.27
CA LYS A 118 -5.98 -16.66 18.08
C LYS A 118 -6.26 -15.85 16.80
N GLU A 119 -7.42 -15.22 16.73
CA GLU A 119 -7.83 -14.34 15.63
C GLU A 119 -6.97 -13.08 15.57
N TYR A 120 -6.67 -12.46 16.71
CA TYR A 120 -5.77 -11.30 16.75
C TYR A 120 -4.35 -11.66 16.31
N ILE A 121 -3.84 -12.82 16.72
CA ILE A 121 -2.53 -13.31 16.28
C ILE A 121 -2.56 -13.55 14.76
N ALA A 122 -3.60 -14.22 14.26
CA ALA A 122 -3.81 -14.45 12.82
C ALA A 122 -3.90 -13.13 12.04
N LEU A 123 -4.52 -12.10 12.61
CA LEU A 123 -4.63 -10.76 12.02
C LEU A 123 -3.25 -10.11 11.91
N ILE A 124 -2.42 -10.14 12.96
CA ILE A 124 -1.09 -9.53 12.94
C ILE A 124 -0.20 -10.17 11.87
N ILE A 125 -0.24 -11.50 11.74
CA ILE A 125 0.58 -12.23 10.77
C ILE A 125 -0.02 -12.22 9.34
N GLY A 126 -1.16 -11.57 9.14
CA GLY A 126 -1.85 -11.48 7.85
C GLY A 126 -2.37 -12.82 7.34
N LYS A 127 -2.67 -13.77 8.24
CA LYS A 127 -3.28 -15.07 7.93
C LYS A 127 -4.75 -15.18 8.36
N LEU A 128 -5.32 -14.12 8.91
CA LEU A 128 -6.74 -14.08 9.20
C LEU A 128 -7.51 -14.13 7.88
N ASP A 129 -8.34 -15.17 7.72
CA ASP A 129 -9.27 -15.23 6.61
C ASP A 129 -10.36 -14.18 6.82
N LEU A 130 -10.18 -13.04 6.16
CA LEU A 130 -11.15 -11.95 6.22
C LEU A 130 -12.37 -12.19 5.33
N ASP A 131 -12.34 -13.19 4.44
CA ASP A 131 -13.51 -13.60 3.68
C ASP A 131 -14.53 -14.35 4.54
N TYR A 132 -14.09 -14.96 5.64
CA TYR A 132 -15.00 -15.43 6.70
C TYR A 132 -15.90 -14.30 7.22
N TYR A 133 -15.35 -13.09 7.36
CA TYR A 133 -16.08 -11.90 7.81
C TYR A 133 -16.84 -11.18 6.69
N ASN A 134 -16.55 -11.49 5.42
CA ASN A 134 -17.20 -10.87 4.26
C ASN A 134 -18.68 -11.30 4.10
N LYS A 135 -19.09 -12.35 4.81
CA LYS A 135 -20.48 -12.85 4.86
C LYS A 135 -21.20 -12.59 6.18
N GLN A 136 -20.51 -12.11 7.21
CA GLN A 136 -21.06 -11.95 8.55
C GLN A 136 -21.03 -10.48 8.99
N TYR A 137 -22.17 -9.99 9.49
CA TYR A 137 -22.23 -8.67 10.11
C TYR A 137 -21.50 -8.71 11.44
N ILE A 138 -20.50 -7.85 11.60
CA ILE A 138 -19.80 -7.71 12.86
C ILE A 138 -20.56 -6.71 13.71
N LYS A 139 -21.25 -7.22 14.73
CA LYS A 139 -21.87 -6.41 15.76
C LYS A 139 -20.80 -5.94 16.74
N VAL A 140 -20.56 -4.63 16.79
CA VAL A 140 -19.64 -4.02 17.75
C VAL A 140 -20.39 -3.03 18.63
N THR A 141 -20.23 -3.15 19.94
CA THR A 141 -20.76 -2.20 20.92
C THR A 141 -19.70 -1.13 21.20
N ASP A 142 -19.93 0.10 20.72
CA ASP A 142 -19.08 1.28 20.98
C ASP A 142 -19.93 2.29 21.77
N ASN A 143 -19.57 2.58 23.02
CA ASN A 143 -20.31 3.47 23.92
C ASN A 143 -21.82 3.15 24.06
N ASN A 144 -22.18 1.88 24.26
CA ASN A 144 -23.56 1.38 24.35
C ASN A 144 -24.40 1.54 23.07
N VAL A 145 -23.80 1.93 21.95
CA VAL A 145 -24.45 1.93 20.64
C VAL A 145 -23.98 0.71 19.88
N GLU A 146 -24.93 -0.12 19.46
CA GLU A 146 -24.65 -1.27 18.61
C GLU A 146 -24.49 -0.80 17.17
N LYS A 147 -23.40 -1.24 16.52
CA LYS A 147 -23.14 -0.92 15.11
C LYS A 147 -22.81 -2.20 14.36
N PHE A 148 -23.35 -2.30 13.16
CA PHE A 148 -23.13 -3.43 12.26
C PHE A 148 -22.19 -3.01 11.15
N TYR A 149 -21.07 -3.72 11.05
CA TYR A 149 -20.07 -3.50 10.02
C TYR A 149 -20.00 -4.70 9.10
N LYS A 150 -19.96 -4.42 7.79
CA LYS A 150 -19.62 -5.38 6.76
C LYS A 150 -18.22 -5.10 6.25
N PHE A 151 -17.37 -6.12 6.30
CA PHE A 151 -15.98 -6.02 5.90
C PHE A 151 -15.78 -6.62 4.51
N LYS A 152 -14.96 -5.98 3.67
CA LYS A 152 -14.53 -6.58 2.41
C LYS A 152 -13.03 -6.43 2.22
N CYS A 153 -12.33 -7.54 2.03
CA CYS A 153 -10.96 -7.52 1.55
C CYS A 153 -10.95 -7.17 0.06
N LEU A 154 -10.15 -6.17 -0.33
CA LEU A 154 -10.06 -5.70 -1.71
C LEU A 154 -8.76 -6.17 -2.37
N LEU A 155 -7.64 -6.05 -1.64
CA LEU A 155 -6.33 -6.39 -2.17
C LEU A 155 -5.38 -6.70 -1.02
N THR A 156 -4.63 -7.79 -1.17
CA THR A 156 -3.49 -8.10 -0.31
C THR A 156 -2.21 -7.92 -1.11
N GLU A 157 -1.31 -7.05 -0.66
CA GLU A 157 0.05 -6.89 -1.19
C GLU A 157 1.07 -7.22 -0.09
N LYS A 158 2.34 -7.42 -0.44
CA LYS A 158 3.40 -7.91 0.48
C LYS A 158 3.43 -7.18 1.84
N GLY A 159 2.75 -7.73 2.85
CA GLY A 159 2.65 -7.16 4.20
C GLY A 159 1.64 -6.02 4.37
N LYS A 160 0.75 -5.81 3.40
CA LYS A 160 -0.35 -4.84 3.46
C LYS A 160 -1.67 -5.46 3.04
N LEU A 161 -2.76 -5.02 3.64
CA LEU A 161 -4.11 -5.32 3.23
C LEU A 161 -4.89 -4.04 3.01
N TYR A 162 -5.60 -4.00 1.89
CA TYR A 162 -6.55 -2.96 1.53
C TYR A 162 -7.94 -3.55 1.63
N GLY A 163 -8.83 -2.85 2.32
CA GLY A 163 -10.21 -3.28 2.45
C GLY A 163 -11.17 -2.11 2.53
N SER A 164 -12.46 -2.43 2.54
CA SER A 164 -13.53 -1.50 2.83
C SER A 164 -14.32 -1.98 4.04
N ILE A 165 -14.81 -1.03 4.83
CA ILE A 165 -15.80 -1.27 5.88
C ILE A 165 -17.03 -0.45 5.53
N GLU A 166 -18.16 -1.13 5.46
CA GLU A 166 -19.47 -0.53 5.24
C GLU A 166 -20.25 -0.56 6.57
N GLN A 167 -20.73 0.60 7.01
CA GLN A 167 -21.65 0.67 8.14
C GLN A 167 -23.08 0.48 7.62
N MET A 168 -23.75 -0.56 8.09
CA MET A 168 -25.14 -0.83 7.75
C MET A 168 -26.06 -0.07 8.72
N ASP A 169 -27.21 0.38 8.22
CA ASP A 169 -28.35 0.70 9.10
C ASP A 169 -29.01 -0.64 9.48
N GLU A 170 -29.58 -0.71 10.69
CA GLU A 170 -30.29 -1.91 11.19
C GLU A 170 -31.37 -2.44 10.23
#